data_AF-A0A940VIQ2-F1
#
_entry.id   AF-A0A940VIQ2-F1
#
_cell.length_a   1.000
_cell.length_b   1.000
_cell.length_c   1.000
_cell.angle_alpha   90.00
_cell.angle_beta   90.00
_cell.angle_gamma   90.00
#
_symmetry.space_group_name_H-M   'P 1'
#
loop_
_entity.id
_entity.type
_entity.pdbx_description
1 polymer ?
#
loop_
_entity_poly.entity_id
_entity_poly.type
_entity_poly.pdbx_seq_one_letter_code
_entity_poly.pdbx_strand_id
1 'polypeptide(L)'
;MPSKIKLFFCGVLLWLVSGLLISRLAQYNYYLGWGIWVGIALVASVAVSIKLKKITEMRWGIALVLGCLIVPYLRDIFVVSYIMWGYSRWKKKTIEALGTSEIEKPKVHFLVGVKVRYFLLWYVVSVIVALIGAVGAMVFFKLDSKDMLPLGIIIGFVEYGVMLFWILGKFEKYDIGFRRFIGVFPKDCLWQKDMVVLLFAAMFSLGISHFVLYAESFVFPEHVRDIFEFNPLRGSSGLSGLIYQSLYGILIVIIGPIMEEFIFRGIILRRLVAKWGLTMGIIVSSFLFGIAHLDERMFGTFMVGVILAVLYVKTKTILIPILAHMLNNFVAYVLLCMSLFFQQPDIVNINGQLLAELWTGAIFLIVSLPGICYYLWNNWPKEVGDEFMLTTDR
;
A
#
# COMPACT_ATOMS: atom_id res chain seq x y z
N MET A 1 -10.74 20.37 -39.94
CA MET A 1 -10.61 19.33 -38.89
C MET A 1 -10.20 18.00 -39.52
N PRO A 2 -9.14 17.33 -39.04
CA PRO A 2 -8.65 16.08 -39.62
C PRO A 2 -9.70 14.95 -39.49
N SER A 3 -9.84 14.16 -40.55
CA SER A 3 -10.78 13.03 -40.70
C SER A 3 -10.71 11.99 -39.57
N LYS A 4 -9.56 11.85 -38.90
CA LYS A 4 -9.36 10.93 -37.76
C LYS A 4 -10.08 11.35 -36.48
N ILE A 5 -10.25 12.66 -36.26
CA ILE A 5 -10.97 13.19 -35.10
C ILE A 5 -12.48 13.01 -35.30
N LYS A 6 -12.99 13.19 -36.53
CA LYS A 6 -14.38 12.89 -36.86
C LYS A 6 -14.72 11.41 -36.68
N LEU A 7 -13.81 10.49 -37.02
CA LEU A 7 -14.01 9.06 -36.80
C LEU A 7 -14.05 8.68 -35.30
N PHE A 8 -13.20 9.30 -34.49
CA PHE A 8 -13.19 9.10 -33.03
C PHE A 8 -14.47 9.60 -32.39
N PHE A 9 -14.94 10.80 -32.75
CA PHE A 9 -16.20 11.34 -32.24
C PHE A 9 -17.42 10.57 -32.75
N CYS A 10 -17.45 10.10 -34.00
CA CYS A 10 -18.50 9.20 -34.47
C CYS A 10 -18.50 7.85 -33.73
N GLY A 11 -17.32 7.30 -33.38
CA GLY A 11 -17.20 6.07 -32.60
C GLY A 11 -17.66 6.23 -31.15
N VAL A 12 -17.34 7.36 -30.51
CA VAL A 12 -17.80 7.70 -29.15
C VAL A 12 -19.32 7.99 -29.16
N LEU A 13 -19.84 8.65 -30.18
CA LEU A 13 -21.28 8.92 -30.31
C LEU A 13 -22.06 7.63 -30.58
N LEU A 14 -21.56 6.73 -31.41
CA LEU A 14 -22.12 5.38 -31.61
C LEU A 14 -22.07 4.57 -30.32
N TRP A 15 -21.00 4.65 -29.54
CA TRP A 15 -20.85 3.97 -28.24
C TRP A 15 -21.85 4.50 -27.19
N LEU A 16 -22.06 5.82 -27.13
CA LEU A 16 -23.03 6.44 -26.22
C LEU A 16 -24.48 6.17 -26.64
N VAL A 17 -24.80 6.25 -27.93
CA VAL A 17 -26.15 5.99 -28.44
C VAL A 17 -26.53 4.51 -28.33
N SER A 18 -25.58 3.60 -28.56
CA SER A 18 -25.78 2.15 -28.34
C SER A 18 -25.89 1.80 -26.85
N GLY A 19 -25.09 2.42 -25.99
CA GLY A 19 -25.22 2.26 -24.53
C GLY A 19 -26.58 2.71 -23.99
N LEU A 20 -27.16 3.79 -24.54
CA LEU A 20 -28.48 4.30 -24.18
C LEU A 20 -29.64 3.47 -24.75
N LEU A 21 -29.50 2.91 -25.96
CA LEU A 21 -30.50 1.99 -26.52
C LEU A 21 -30.52 0.65 -25.75
N ILE A 22 -29.36 0.19 -25.30
CA ILE A 22 -29.18 -1.09 -24.60
C ILE A 22 -29.53 -0.99 -23.12
N SER A 23 -29.34 0.16 -22.46
CA SER A 23 -29.81 0.36 -21.09
C SER A 23 -31.34 0.30 -20.99
N ARG A 24 -32.06 0.71 -22.05
CA ARG A 24 -33.52 0.50 -22.18
C ARG A 24 -33.90 -0.96 -22.43
N LEU A 25 -33.08 -1.76 -23.11
CA LEU A 25 -33.33 -3.19 -23.32
C LEU A 25 -32.94 -4.04 -22.09
N ALA A 26 -31.92 -3.64 -21.33
CA ALA A 26 -31.45 -4.31 -20.12
C ALA A 26 -32.41 -4.17 -18.92
N GLN A 27 -33.39 -3.27 -18.99
CA GLN A 27 -34.49 -3.19 -18.02
C GLN A 27 -35.42 -4.40 -18.05
N TYR A 28 -35.40 -5.22 -19.12
CA TYR A 28 -36.29 -6.36 -19.28
C TYR A 28 -35.60 -7.73 -19.04
N ASN A 29 -34.29 -7.88 -19.29
CA ASN A 29 -33.53 -9.08 -18.92
C ASN A 29 -31.99 -8.86 -18.92
N TYR A 30 -31.39 -8.76 -17.73
CA TYR A 30 -29.99 -8.37 -17.50
C TYR A 30 -28.96 -9.35 -18.12
N TYR A 31 -29.25 -10.66 -18.11
CA TYR A 31 -28.33 -11.69 -18.60
C TYR A 31 -28.26 -11.77 -20.12
N LEU A 32 -29.37 -11.46 -20.82
CA LEU A 32 -29.42 -11.43 -22.27
C LEU A 32 -28.61 -10.25 -22.83
N GLY A 33 -28.66 -9.08 -22.16
CA GLY A 33 -27.88 -7.89 -22.52
C GLY A 33 -26.36 -8.09 -22.38
N TRP A 34 -25.92 -8.76 -21.30
CA TRP A 34 -24.51 -9.09 -21.07
C TRP A 34 -24.01 -10.21 -21.99
N GLY A 35 -24.84 -11.23 -22.27
CA GLY A 35 -24.52 -12.30 -23.23
C GLY A 35 -24.31 -11.78 -24.65
N ILE A 36 -25.12 -10.80 -25.08
CA ILE A 36 -24.94 -10.12 -26.36
C ILE A 36 -23.65 -9.29 -26.38
N TRP A 37 -23.27 -8.64 -25.26
CA TRP A 37 -22.02 -7.88 -25.14
C TRP A 37 -20.77 -8.76 -25.25
N VAL A 38 -20.76 -9.90 -24.55
CA VAL A 38 -19.67 -10.88 -24.64
C VAL A 38 -19.62 -11.49 -26.05
N GLY A 39 -20.77 -11.79 -26.65
CA GLY A 39 -20.87 -12.27 -28.03
C GLY A 39 -20.32 -11.27 -29.06
N ILE A 40 -20.69 -9.99 -28.96
CA ILE A 40 -20.20 -8.94 -29.86
C ILE A 40 -18.70 -8.70 -29.67
N ALA A 41 -18.20 -8.69 -28.43
CA ALA A 41 -16.77 -8.55 -28.14
C ALA A 41 -15.95 -9.75 -28.66
N LEU A 42 -16.50 -10.97 -28.56
CA LEU A 42 -15.89 -12.18 -29.08
C LEU A 42 -15.86 -12.17 -30.61
N VAL A 43 -16.97 -11.80 -31.27
CA VAL A 43 -17.05 -11.70 -32.73
C VAL A 43 -16.14 -10.58 -33.27
N ALA A 44 -16.07 -9.43 -32.58
CA ALA A 44 -15.16 -8.34 -32.94
C ALA A 44 -13.68 -8.75 -32.79
N SER A 45 -13.34 -9.46 -31.71
CA SER A 45 -11.99 -9.99 -31.48
C SER A 45 -11.60 -11.03 -32.54
N VAL A 46 -12.52 -11.93 -32.90
CA VAL A 46 -12.34 -12.92 -33.97
C VAL A 46 -12.20 -12.22 -35.34
N ALA A 47 -13.06 -11.25 -35.67
CA ALA A 47 -13.01 -10.51 -36.92
C ALA A 47 -11.71 -9.69 -37.10
N VAL A 48 -11.23 -9.06 -36.01
CA VAL A 48 -9.94 -8.34 -35.98
C VAL A 48 -8.78 -9.32 -36.15
N SER A 49 -8.84 -10.49 -35.50
CA SER A 49 -7.80 -11.52 -35.58
C SER A 49 -7.71 -12.16 -36.97
N ILE A 50 -8.85 -12.37 -37.64
CA ILE A 50 -8.91 -12.84 -39.04
C ILE A 50 -8.33 -11.78 -39.98
N LYS A 51 -8.68 -10.50 -39.80
CA LYS A 51 -8.18 -9.38 -40.63
C LYS A 51 -6.67 -9.14 -40.49
N LEU A 52 -6.09 -9.49 -39.33
CA LEU A 52 -4.66 -9.36 -39.05
C LEU A 52 -3.84 -10.64 -39.36
N LYS A 53 -4.45 -11.72 -39.87
CA LYS A 53 -3.82 -13.02 -40.18
C LYS A 53 -2.92 -13.57 -39.05
N LYS A 54 -3.26 -13.33 -37.77
CA LYS A 54 -2.49 -13.80 -36.61
C LYS A 54 -3.31 -14.75 -35.74
N ILE A 55 -3.18 -16.05 -36.02
CA ILE A 55 -3.89 -17.15 -35.31
C ILE A 55 -3.38 -17.36 -33.88
N THR A 56 -2.19 -16.86 -33.52
CA THR A 56 -1.56 -17.03 -32.20
C THR A 56 -2.22 -16.24 -31.07
N GLU A 57 -2.91 -15.13 -31.38
CA GLU A 57 -3.62 -14.31 -30.39
C GLU A 57 -4.92 -14.97 -29.89
N MET A 58 -5.47 -15.91 -30.67
CA MET A 58 -6.71 -16.63 -30.34
C MET A 58 -6.55 -17.57 -29.14
N ARG A 59 -5.31 -18.05 -28.89
CA ARG A 59 -4.97 -18.95 -27.77
C ARG A 59 -5.00 -18.23 -26.43
N TRP A 60 -4.63 -16.95 -26.38
CA TRP A 60 -4.63 -16.17 -25.15
C TRP A 60 -6.04 -15.75 -24.74
N GLY A 61 -6.92 -15.43 -25.70
CA GLY A 61 -8.33 -15.15 -25.43
C GLY A 61 -9.07 -16.37 -24.87
N ILE A 62 -8.85 -17.56 -25.46
CA ILE A 62 -9.45 -18.82 -24.98
C ILE A 62 -8.83 -19.25 -23.64
N ALA A 63 -7.53 -19.07 -23.44
CA ALA A 63 -6.85 -19.37 -22.16
C ALA A 63 -7.27 -18.43 -21.03
N LEU A 64 -7.59 -17.15 -21.32
CA LEU A 64 -8.12 -16.21 -20.34
C LEU A 64 -9.54 -16.64 -19.90
N VAL A 65 -10.39 -17.05 -20.85
CA VAL A 65 -11.76 -17.51 -20.58
C VAL A 65 -11.77 -18.85 -19.85
N LEU A 66 -10.93 -19.81 -20.23
CA LEU A 66 -10.77 -21.08 -19.51
C LEU A 66 -10.09 -20.89 -18.14
N GLY A 67 -9.15 -19.95 -18.04
CA GLY A 67 -8.50 -19.57 -16.78
C GLY A 67 -9.47 -18.94 -15.77
N CYS A 68 -10.45 -18.18 -16.22
CA CYS A 68 -11.51 -17.66 -15.34
C CYS A 68 -12.53 -18.72 -14.90
N LEU A 69 -12.59 -19.88 -15.57
CA LEU A 69 -13.54 -20.96 -15.26
C LEU A 69 -12.94 -22.06 -14.35
N ILE A 70 -11.60 -22.14 -14.20
CA ILE A 70 -10.90 -23.22 -13.48
C ILE A 70 -10.45 -22.83 -12.06
N VAL A 71 -10.54 -21.55 -11.67
CA VAL A 71 -10.03 -21.05 -10.37
C VAL A 71 -11.09 -20.99 -9.25
N PRO A 72 -11.78 -22.10 -8.88
CA PRO A 72 -12.35 -22.20 -7.54
C PRO A 72 -11.49 -22.96 -6.52
N TYR A 73 -10.32 -23.51 -6.89
CA TYR A 73 -9.49 -24.32 -6.01
C TYR A 73 -7.99 -24.08 -6.29
N LEU A 74 -7.13 -24.35 -5.28
CA LEU A 74 -5.65 -24.24 -5.21
C LEU A 74 -5.17 -22.94 -4.52
N ARG A 75 -4.90 -22.90 -3.20
CA ARG A 75 -3.82 -23.57 -2.44
C ARG A 75 -2.38 -23.24 -2.90
N ASP A 76 -2.11 -22.04 -3.46
CA ASP A 76 -0.88 -21.83 -4.27
C ASP A 76 -0.01 -20.58 -3.97
N ILE A 77 0.11 -20.12 -2.72
CA ILE A 77 1.14 -19.08 -2.38
C ILE A 77 2.58 -19.62 -2.51
N PHE A 78 2.79 -20.93 -2.32
CA PHE A 78 4.11 -21.57 -2.54
C PHE A 78 4.41 -21.90 -4.00
N VAL A 79 3.38 -22.13 -4.82
CA VAL A 79 3.55 -22.48 -6.24
C VAL A 79 3.93 -21.26 -7.07
N VAL A 80 3.40 -20.07 -6.77
CA VAL A 80 3.82 -18.83 -7.46
C VAL A 80 5.28 -18.48 -7.15
N SER A 81 5.73 -18.64 -5.90
CA SER A 81 7.13 -18.44 -5.53
C SER A 81 8.07 -19.46 -6.21
N TYR A 82 7.64 -20.72 -6.35
CA TYR A 82 8.38 -21.78 -7.02
C TYR A 82 8.40 -21.63 -8.55
N ILE A 83 7.31 -21.17 -9.16
CA ILE A 83 7.21 -20.83 -10.59
C ILE A 83 8.09 -19.61 -10.91
N MET A 84 8.11 -18.60 -10.04
CA MET A 84 8.95 -17.40 -10.22
C MET A 84 10.44 -17.70 -10.03
N TRP A 85 10.79 -18.58 -9.08
CA TRP A 85 12.15 -19.12 -8.94
C TRP A 85 12.57 -19.97 -10.16
N GLY A 86 11.65 -20.81 -10.65
CA GLY A 86 11.85 -21.63 -11.85
C GLY A 86 12.00 -20.80 -13.12
N TYR A 87 11.18 -19.76 -13.30
CA TYR A 87 11.23 -18.85 -14.45
C TYR A 87 12.53 -18.04 -14.49
N SER A 88 13.01 -17.54 -13.34
CA SER A 88 14.29 -16.84 -13.24
C SER A 88 15.48 -17.74 -13.64
N ARG A 89 15.51 -18.99 -13.16
CA ARG A 89 16.53 -19.97 -13.55
C ARG A 89 16.43 -20.38 -15.02
N TRP A 90 15.22 -20.59 -15.51
CA TRP A 90 14.97 -20.94 -16.91
C TRP A 90 15.42 -19.82 -17.84
N LYS A 91 14.99 -18.58 -17.61
CA LYS A 91 15.39 -17.39 -18.38
C LYS A 91 16.91 -17.21 -18.40
N LYS A 92 17.58 -17.41 -17.26
CA LYS A 92 19.05 -17.35 -17.18
C LYS A 92 19.72 -18.44 -18.04
N LYS A 93 19.27 -19.70 -17.93
CA LYS A 93 19.76 -20.80 -18.78
C LYS A 93 19.44 -20.62 -20.26
N THR A 94 18.30 -20.02 -20.60
CA THR A 94 17.90 -19.77 -21.99
C THR A 94 18.72 -18.64 -22.61
N ILE A 95 19.04 -17.58 -21.85
CA ILE A 95 19.93 -16.50 -22.30
C ILE A 95 21.37 -17.01 -22.47
N GLU A 96 21.85 -17.84 -21.55
CA GLU A 96 23.16 -18.53 -21.68
C GLU A 96 23.18 -19.48 -22.88
N ALA A 97 22.09 -20.22 -23.14
CA ALA A 97 21.98 -21.16 -24.25
C ALA A 97 21.78 -20.50 -25.63
N LEU A 98 21.23 -19.27 -25.68
CA LEU A 98 21.00 -18.53 -26.92
C LEU A 98 22.24 -17.76 -27.41
N GLY A 99 23.35 -17.79 -26.69
CA GLY A 99 24.62 -17.17 -27.10
C GLY A 99 24.53 -15.67 -27.32
N THR A 100 23.44 -15.02 -26.90
CA THR A 100 23.27 -13.58 -27.02
C THR A 100 24.20 -12.91 -26.03
N SER A 101 25.22 -12.22 -26.53
CA SER A 101 26.04 -11.28 -25.75
C SER A 101 25.13 -10.50 -24.82
N GLU A 102 25.44 -10.50 -23.52
CA GLU A 102 24.68 -9.80 -22.48
C GLU A 102 24.16 -8.47 -23.04
N ILE A 103 22.85 -8.35 -23.19
CA ILE A 103 22.25 -7.06 -23.52
C ILE A 103 22.63 -6.17 -22.34
N GLU A 104 23.62 -5.31 -22.54
CA GLU A 104 24.15 -4.40 -21.54
C GLU A 104 22.94 -3.66 -20.95
N LYS A 105 22.58 -4.02 -19.72
CA LYS A 105 21.44 -3.40 -19.05
C LYS A 105 21.77 -1.91 -18.95
N PRO A 106 20.85 -1.01 -19.35
CA PRO A 106 21.16 0.40 -19.37
C PRO A 106 21.62 0.84 -17.98
N LYS A 107 22.83 1.43 -17.91
CA LYS A 107 23.50 1.98 -16.70
C LYS A 107 22.77 3.20 -16.13
N VAL A 108 21.46 3.11 -15.96
CA VAL A 108 20.65 4.18 -15.39
C VAL A 108 20.47 3.87 -13.91
N HIS A 109 21.06 4.74 -13.10
CA HIS A 109 20.93 4.78 -11.65
C HIS A 109 19.48 4.48 -11.20
N PHE A 110 19.29 3.50 -10.32
CA PHE A 110 17.95 3.06 -9.87
C PHE A 110 17.03 4.22 -9.49
N LEU A 111 17.54 5.15 -8.68
CA LEU A 111 16.76 6.32 -8.21
C LEU A 111 16.37 7.27 -9.34
N VAL A 112 17.14 7.30 -10.44
CA VAL A 112 16.85 8.10 -11.63
C VAL A 112 15.84 7.35 -12.52
N GLY A 113 16.03 6.04 -12.68
CA GLY A 113 15.19 5.17 -13.50
C GLY A 113 13.77 4.97 -12.93
N VAL A 114 13.63 4.83 -11.61
CA VAL A 114 12.32 4.66 -10.96
C VAL A 114 11.65 6.01 -10.76
N LYS A 115 10.71 6.34 -11.65
CA LYS A 115 9.88 7.55 -11.50
C LYS A 115 8.79 7.30 -10.46
N VAL A 116 8.88 7.98 -9.31
CA VAL A 116 7.92 7.89 -8.19
C VAL A 116 6.47 8.17 -8.60
N ARG A 117 6.21 8.97 -9.65
CA ARG A 117 4.84 9.14 -10.17
C ARG A 117 4.18 7.83 -10.62
N TYR A 118 4.95 6.84 -11.06
CA TYR A 118 4.41 5.53 -11.41
C TYR A 118 4.04 4.73 -10.16
N PHE A 119 4.69 4.96 -9.03
CA PHE A 119 4.25 4.37 -7.77
C PHE A 119 2.82 4.81 -7.43
N LEU A 120 2.52 6.11 -7.52
CA LEU A 120 1.16 6.62 -7.30
C LEU A 120 0.15 6.01 -8.27
N LEU A 121 0.52 5.84 -9.55
CA LEU A 121 -0.33 5.16 -10.53
C LEU A 121 -0.59 3.70 -10.13
N TRP A 122 0.43 2.99 -9.66
CA TRP A 122 0.30 1.58 -9.25
C TRP A 122 -0.46 1.41 -7.95
N TYR A 123 -0.41 2.39 -7.04
CA TYR A 123 -1.28 2.45 -5.87
C TYR A 123 -2.75 2.66 -6.29
N VAL A 124 -3.02 3.58 -7.23
CA VAL A 124 -4.38 3.73 -7.77
C VAL A 124 -4.86 2.43 -8.45
N VAL A 125 -3.98 1.76 -9.21
CA VAL A 125 -4.30 0.44 -9.80
C VAL A 125 -4.58 -0.59 -8.71
N SER A 126 -3.81 -0.62 -7.62
CA SER A 126 -4.00 -1.57 -6.53
C SER A 126 -5.34 -1.38 -5.83
N VAL A 127 -5.73 -0.12 -5.57
CA VAL A 127 -7.05 0.26 -5.04
C VAL A 127 -8.16 -0.18 -6.00
N ILE A 128 -8.05 0.10 -7.31
CA ILE A 128 -9.07 -0.30 -8.30
C ILE A 128 -9.22 -1.82 -8.35
N VAL A 129 -8.11 -2.57 -8.38
CA VAL A 129 -8.14 -4.04 -8.39
C VAL A 129 -8.79 -4.57 -7.12
N ALA A 130 -8.45 -4.01 -5.97
CA ALA A 130 -9.02 -4.41 -4.69
C ALA A 130 -10.52 -4.10 -4.61
N LEU A 131 -10.97 -2.93 -5.08
CA LEU A 131 -12.38 -2.56 -5.15
C LEU A 131 -13.19 -3.46 -6.10
N ILE A 132 -12.66 -3.76 -7.29
CA ILE A 132 -13.31 -4.69 -8.24
C ILE A 132 -13.42 -6.08 -7.61
N GLY A 133 -12.35 -6.56 -6.98
CA GLY A 133 -12.33 -7.83 -6.27
C GLY A 133 -13.35 -7.87 -5.14
N ALA A 134 -13.45 -6.79 -4.36
CA ALA A 134 -14.39 -6.64 -3.27
C ALA A 134 -15.85 -6.65 -3.74
N VAL A 135 -16.19 -5.85 -4.74
CA VAL A 135 -17.53 -5.81 -5.33
C VAL A 135 -17.90 -7.15 -5.96
N GLY A 136 -16.95 -7.78 -6.68
CA GLY A 136 -17.14 -9.12 -7.22
C GLY A 136 -17.45 -10.12 -6.10
N ALA A 137 -16.65 -10.15 -5.04
CA ALA A 137 -16.88 -11.04 -3.90
C ALA A 137 -18.26 -10.82 -3.26
N MET A 138 -18.66 -9.56 -3.04
CA MET A 138 -19.98 -9.24 -2.51
C MET A 138 -21.11 -9.81 -3.36
N VAL A 139 -21.04 -9.62 -4.68
CA VAL A 139 -22.10 -10.06 -5.61
C VAL A 139 -22.13 -11.58 -5.76
N PHE A 140 -20.97 -12.22 -5.96
CA PHE A 140 -20.89 -13.66 -6.22
C PHE A 140 -21.19 -14.50 -4.98
N PHE A 141 -20.68 -14.11 -3.82
CA PHE A 141 -20.90 -14.83 -2.57
C PHE A 141 -22.11 -14.33 -1.77
N LYS A 142 -22.82 -13.32 -2.27
CA LYS A 142 -23.97 -12.68 -1.61
C LYS A 142 -23.62 -12.20 -0.19
N LEU A 143 -22.45 -11.59 -0.05
CA LEU A 143 -21.96 -11.07 1.21
C LEU A 143 -22.79 -9.86 1.67
N ASP A 144 -22.96 -9.69 2.98
CA ASP A 144 -23.67 -8.56 3.57
C ASP A 144 -22.72 -7.56 4.24
N SER A 145 -23.28 -6.55 4.92
CA SER A 145 -22.49 -5.51 5.59
C SER A 145 -21.56 -6.05 6.70
N LYS A 146 -21.84 -7.22 7.26
CA LYS A 146 -21.03 -7.86 8.32
C LYS A 146 -19.76 -8.48 7.76
N ASP A 147 -19.75 -8.80 6.47
CA ASP A 147 -18.59 -9.36 5.77
C ASP A 147 -17.60 -8.29 5.29
N MET A 148 -17.92 -7.00 5.45
CA MET A 148 -17.08 -5.87 5.02
C MET A 148 -15.71 -5.85 5.72
N LEU A 149 -15.66 -6.21 7.01
CA LEU A 149 -14.41 -6.21 7.79
C LEU A 149 -13.41 -7.28 7.30
N PRO A 150 -13.81 -8.57 7.17
CA PRO A 150 -12.95 -9.58 6.56
C PRO A 150 -12.52 -9.22 5.13
N LEU A 151 -13.41 -8.59 4.36
CA LEU A 151 -13.11 -8.13 3.01
C LEU A 151 -12.03 -7.03 3.00
N GLY A 152 -12.04 -6.13 3.99
CA GLY A 152 -11.01 -5.10 4.19
C GLY A 152 -9.60 -5.68 4.35
N ILE A 153 -9.46 -6.81 5.06
CA ILE A 153 -8.17 -7.51 5.18
C ILE A 153 -7.69 -7.99 3.81
N ILE A 154 -8.58 -8.62 3.03
CA ILE A 154 -8.27 -9.14 1.70
C ILE A 154 -7.85 -7.99 0.77
N ILE A 155 -8.59 -6.88 0.79
CA ILE A 155 -8.26 -5.65 0.07
C ILE A 155 -6.83 -5.21 0.40
N GLY A 156 -6.49 -5.09 1.69
CA GLY A 156 -5.14 -4.68 2.09
C GLY A 156 -4.03 -5.62 1.62
N PHE A 157 -4.25 -6.94 1.66
CA PHE A 157 -3.29 -7.91 1.11
C PHE A 157 -3.13 -7.77 -0.41
N VAL A 158 -4.23 -7.55 -1.14
CA VAL A 158 -4.18 -7.32 -2.59
C VAL A 158 -3.43 -6.03 -2.89
N GLU A 159 -3.69 -4.96 -2.14
CA GLU A 159 -3.04 -3.67 -2.33
C GLU A 159 -1.53 -3.77 -2.17
N TYR A 160 -1.07 -4.27 -1.01
CA TYR A 160 0.36 -4.45 -0.78
C TYR A 160 0.98 -5.49 -1.71
N GLY A 161 0.24 -6.53 -2.11
CA GLY A 161 0.69 -7.55 -3.07
C GLY A 161 0.98 -6.95 -4.45
N VAL A 162 0.07 -6.12 -4.97
CA VAL A 162 0.25 -5.41 -6.27
C VAL A 162 1.45 -4.46 -6.20
N MET A 163 1.61 -3.74 -5.08
CA MET A 163 2.73 -2.83 -4.88
C MET A 163 4.07 -3.57 -4.78
N LEU A 164 4.10 -4.70 -4.07
CA LEU A 164 5.28 -5.56 -3.98
C LEU A 164 5.67 -6.11 -5.35
N PHE A 165 4.70 -6.59 -6.13
CA PHE A 165 4.94 -7.06 -7.50
C PHE A 165 5.58 -5.97 -8.36
N TRP A 166 5.09 -4.74 -8.27
CA TRP A 166 5.68 -3.60 -8.97
C TRP A 166 7.13 -3.34 -8.56
N ILE A 167 7.42 -3.35 -7.24
CA ILE A 167 8.77 -3.14 -6.70
C ILE A 167 9.74 -4.23 -7.17
N LEU A 168 9.34 -5.50 -7.08
CA LEU A 168 10.14 -6.64 -7.55
C LEU A 168 10.44 -6.54 -9.05
N GLY A 169 9.45 -6.13 -9.86
CA GLY A 169 9.66 -5.87 -11.28
C GLY A 169 10.66 -4.73 -11.57
N LYS A 170 10.79 -3.74 -10.67
CA LYS A 170 11.85 -2.72 -10.77
C LYS A 170 13.21 -3.28 -10.38
N PHE A 171 13.28 -4.11 -9.34
CA PHE A 171 14.55 -4.73 -8.95
C PHE A 171 15.10 -5.60 -10.07
N GLU A 172 14.27 -6.39 -10.75
CA GLU A 172 14.69 -7.17 -11.91
C GLU A 172 15.13 -6.26 -13.07
N LYS A 173 14.34 -5.23 -13.38
CA LYS A 173 14.61 -4.31 -14.49
C LYS A 173 15.93 -3.54 -14.32
N TYR A 174 16.26 -3.13 -13.10
CA TYR A 174 17.43 -2.32 -12.78
C TYR A 174 18.58 -3.12 -12.13
N ASP A 175 18.48 -4.45 -12.11
CA ASP A 175 19.49 -5.37 -11.58
C ASP A 175 19.91 -5.10 -10.13
N ILE A 176 18.92 -4.85 -9.26
CA ILE A 176 19.19 -4.49 -7.86
C ILE A 176 19.11 -5.74 -7.01
N GLY A 177 20.25 -6.10 -6.44
CA GLY A 177 20.30 -7.14 -5.42
C GLY A 177 19.46 -6.75 -4.21
N PHE A 178 18.51 -7.62 -3.82
CA PHE A 178 17.63 -7.42 -2.66
C PHE A 178 18.41 -7.09 -1.38
N ARG A 179 19.53 -7.79 -1.14
CA ARG A 179 20.41 -7.55 0.00
C ARG A 179 21.05 -6.16 -0.01
N ARG A 180 21.36 -5.62 -1.20
CA ARG A 180 21.93 -4.28 -1.38
C ARG A 180 20.89 -3.19 -1.09
N PHE A 181 19.65 -3.43 -1.52
CA PHE A 181 18.55 -2.50 -1.26
C PHE A 181 18.22 -2.39 0.23
N ILE A 182 18.10 -3.55 0.89
CA ILE A 182 17.80 -3.63 2.33
C ILE A 182 18.95 -3.07 3.16
N GLY A 183 20.19 -3.37 2.78
CA GLY A 183 21.38 -3.05 3.56
C GLY A 183 21.78 -4.18 4.50
N VAL A 184 22.91 -3.99 5.20
CA VAL A 184 23.43 -4.96 6.17
C VAL A 184 23.00 -4.54 7.57
N PHE A 185 22.72 -5.52 8.43
CA PHE A 185 22.41 -5.24 9.83
C PHE A 185 23.59 -4.56 10.52
N PRO A 186 23.39 -3.43 11.20
CA PRO A 186 24.52 -2.66 11.71
C PRO A 186 25.03 -3.31 12.99
N LYS A 187 26.34 -3.63 13.01
CA LYS A 187 27.01 -4.26 14.16
C LYS A 187 27.57 -3.25 15.15
N ASP A 188 27.97 -2.08 14.65
CA ASP A 188 28.74 -1.09 15.42
C ASP A 188 27.89 0.11 15.89
N CYS A 189 26.56 0.08 15.66
CA CYS A 189 25.65 1.13 16.12
C CYS A 189 24.68 0.58 17.17
N LEU A 190 24.50 1.32 18.26
CA LEU A 190 23.58 0.99 19.36
C LEU A 190 22.14 1.41 19.05
N TRP A 191 21.62 0.97 17.91
CA TRP A 191 20.27 1.32 17.44
C TRP A 191 19.17 0.89 18.41
N GLN A 192 19.42 -0.10 19.27
CA GLN A 192 18.46 -0.52 20.31
C GLN A 192 18.20 0.61 21.31
N LYS A 193 19.22 1.41 21.65
CA LYS A 193 19.05 2.57 22.53
C LYS A 193 18.20 3.66 21.87
N ASP A 194 18.29 3.76 20.55
CA ASP A 194 17.49 4.71 19.78
C ASP A 194 16.00 4.33 19.78
N MET A 195 15.63 3.06 20.02
CA MET A 195 14.22 2.64 20.06
C MET A 195 13.41 3.29 21.19
N VAL A 196 14.07 3.81 22.23
CA VAL A 196 13.39 4.55 23.32
C VAL A 196 12.63 5.77 22.79
N VAL A 197 13.09 6.38 21.69
CA VAL A 197 12.37 7.52 21.09
C VAL A 197 10.98 7.13 20.58
N LEU A 198 10.74 5.85 20.26
CA LEU A 198 9.44 5.37 19.82
C LEU A 198 8.39 5.45 20.93
N LEU A 199 8.78 5.34 22.20
CA LEU A 199 7.86 5.57 23.32
C LEU A 199 7.39 7.02 23.32
N PHE A 200 8.31 7.97 23.19
CA PHE A 200 7.95 9.38 23.08
C PHE A 200 7.13 9.66 21.81
N ALA A 201 7.45 9.01 20.68
CA ALA A 201 6.67 9.15 19.44
C ALA A 201 5.23 8.63 19.60
N ALA A 202 5.04 7.49 20.26
CA ALA A 202 3.71 6.93 20.55
C ALA A 202 2.91 7.86 21.46
N MET A 203 3.53 8.37 22.54
CA MET A 203 2.91 9.36 23.42
C MET A 203 2.56 10.64 22.67
N PHE A 204 3.46 11.15 21.81
CA PHE A 204 3.18 12.31 20.98
C PHE A 204 2.00 12.07 20.04
N SER A 205 1.94 10.91 19.39
CA SER A 205 0.86 10.53 18.47
C SER A 205 -0.49 10.46 19.17
N LEU A 206 -0.57 9.78 20.33
CA LEU A 206 -1.77 9.73 21.15
C LEU A 206 -2.14 11.12 21.68
N GLY A 207 -1.14 11.89 22.11
CA GLY A 207 -1.34 13.23 22.63
C GLY A 207 -1.97 14.16 21.61
N ILE A 208 -1.38 14.24 20.42
CA ILE A 208 -1.87 15.12 19.35
C ILE A 208 -3.21 14.66 18.79
N SER A 209 -3.48 13.35 18.73
CA SER A 209 -4.77 12.84 18.22
C SER A 209 -5.95 13.27 19.09
N HIS A 210 -5.80 13.39 20.41
CA HIS A 210 -6.88 13.92 21.27
C HIS A 210 -7.23 15.38 20.93
N PHE A 211 -6.24 16.21 20.61
CA PHE A 211 -6.49 17.60 20.18
C PHE A 211 -7.13 17.66 18.79
N VAL A 212 -6.69 16.80 17.86
CA VAL A 212 -7.27 16.71 16.52
C VAL A 212 -8.73 16.26 16.60
N LEU A 213 -9.03 15.19 17.35
CA LEU A 213 -10.40 14.71 17.55
C LEU A 213 -11.29 15.75 18.23
N TYR A 214 -10.78 16.48 19.23
CA TYR A 214 -11.51 17.58 19.85
C TYR A 214 -11.81 18.69 18.84
N ALA A 215 -10.83 19.09 18.03
CA ALA A 215 -11.04 20.10 16.99
C ALA A 215 -12.05 19.62 15.91
N GLU A 216 -11.93 18.37 15.48
CA GLU A 216 -12.85 17.73 14.53
C GLU A 216 -14.27 17.65 15.08
N SER A 217 -14.46 17.49 16.40
CA SER A 217 -15.81 17.41 16.99
C SER A 217 -16.67 18.65 16.74
N PHE A 218 -16.05 19.81 16.50
CA PHE A 218 -16.78 21.04 16.16
C PHE A 218 -17.19 21.12 14.69
N VAL A 219 -16.48 20.43 13.80
CA VAL A 219 -16.67 20.53 12.34
C VAL A 219 -17.40 19.30 11.80
N PHE A 220 -17.06 18.12 12.32
CA PHE A 220 -17.54 16.80 11.90
C PHE A 220 -17.87 15.90 13.12
N PRO A 221 -18.85 16.26 13.96
CA PRO A 221 -19.19 15.50 15.18
C PRO A 221 -19.59 14.05 14.92
N GLU A 222 -20.30 13.77 13.83
CA GLU A 222 -20.69 12.40 13.45
C GLU A 222 -19.48 11.53 13.09
N HIS A 223 -18.48 12.12 12.40
CA HIS A 223 -17.23 11.41 12.09
C HIS A 223 -16.48 11.02 13.37
N VAL A 224 -16.38 11.95 14.33
CA VAL A 224 -15.72 11.67 15.61
C VAL A 224 -16.47 10.59 16.38
N ARG A 225 -17.82 10.63 16.39
CA ARG A 225 -18.64 9.58 16.98
C ARG A 225 -18.37 8.21 16.35
N ASP A 226 -18.31 8.15 15.03
CA ASP A 226 -18.00 6.91 14.31
C ASP A 226 -16.63 6.36 14.71
N ILE A 227 -15.61 7.21 14.89
CA ILE A 227 -14.28 6.79 15.37
C ILE A 227 -14.33 6.14 16.76
N PHE A 228 -15.09 6.71 17.70
CA PHE A 228 -15.22 6.17 19.07
C PHE A 228 -16.01 4.85 19.11
N GLU A 229 -17.02 4.71 18.24
CA GLU A 229 -17.81 3.49 18.12
C GLU A 229 -17.05 2.40 17.32
N PHE A 230 -16.16 2.79 16.41
CA PHE A 230 -15.42 1.89 15.54
C PHE A 230 -14.28 1.18 16.27
N ASN A 231 -14.44 -0.13 16.43
CA ASN A 231 -13.34 -1.02 16.73
C ASN A 231 -13.37 -2.20 15.74
N PRO A 232 -12.38 -2.35 14.85
CA PRO A 232 -12.39 -3.37 13.82
C PRO A 232 -12.29 -4.79 14.40
N LEU A 233 -11.89 -4.96 15.66
CA LEU A 233 -11.81 -6.27 16.31
C LEU A 233 -13.11 -6.62 17.05
N ARG A 234 -14.03 -5.66 17.20
CA ARG A 234 -15.26 -5.86 17.96
C ARG A 234 -16.25 -6.75 17.21
N GLY A 235 -16.92 -7.63 17.94
CA GLY A 235 -17.81 -8.64 17.36
C GLY A 235 -17.07 -9.85 16.78
N SER A 236 -15.73 -9.83 16.73
CA SER A 236 -14.92 -10.97 16.30
C SER A 236 -14.68 -11.94 17.48
N SER A 237 -15.52 -12.96 17.61
CA SER A 237 -15.45 -13.97 18.68
C SER A 237 -15.22 -15.38 18.16
N GLY A 238 -14.74 -16.29 19.02
CA GLY A 238 -14.48 -17.68 18.66
C GLY A 238 -13.31 -17.84 17.68
N LEU A 239 -13.21 -19.01 17.04
CA LEU A 239 -12.09 -19.35 16.17
C LEU A 239 -11.98 -18.42 14.95
N SER A 240 -13.10 -18.08 14.31
CA SER A 240 -13.13 -17.15 13.18
C SER A 240 -12.67 -15.75 13.59
N GLY A 241 -13.08 -15.28 14.78
CA GLY A 241 -12.64 -14.01 15.33
C GLY A 241 -11.14 -13.97 15.60
N LEU A 242 -10.58 -15.03 16.20
CA LEU A 242 -9.13 -15.15 16.42
C LEU A 242 -8.34 -15.14 15.11
N ILE A 243 -8.83 -15.84 14.08
CA ILE A 243 -8.21 -15.83 12.75
C ILE A 243 -8.24 -14.42 12.17
N TYR A 244 -9.39 -13.74 12.23
CA TYR A 244 -9.54 -12.37 11.76
C TYR A 244 -8.57 -11.42 12.45
N GLN A 245 -8.54 -11.41 13.79
CA GLN A 245 -7.64 -10.58 14.58
C GLN A 245 -6.18 -10.86 14.22
N SER A 246 -5.80 -12.13 14.10
CA SER A 246 -4.43 -12.52 13.75
C SER A 246 -4.03 -12.02 12.36
N LEU A 247 -4.90 -12.17 11.36
CA LEU A 247 -4.65 -11.69 9.99
C LEU A 247 -4.60 -10.17 9.92
N TYR A 248 -5.49 -9.48 10.63
CA TYR A 248 -5.48 -8.02 10.73
C TYR A 248 -4.17 -7.54 11.37
N GLY A 249 -3.77 -8.13 12.49
CA GLY A 249 -2.50 -7.85 13.15
C GLY A 249 -1.30 -8.08 12.24
N ILE A 250 -1.23 -9.21 11.52
CA ILE A 250 -0.16 -9.48 10.54
C ILE A 250 -0.11 -8.38 9.47
N LEU A 251 -1.27 -7.99 8.96
CA LEU A 251 -1.37 -6.96 7.93
C LEU A 251 -0.83 -5.61 8.42
N ILE A 252 -1.30 -5.11 9.56
CA ILE A 252 -0.97 -3.75 10.04
C ILE A 252 0.34 -3.66 10.83
N VAL A 253 0.79 -4.76 11.44
CA VAL A 253 2.02 -4.79 12.26
C VAL A 253 3.23 -5.21 11.44
N ILE A 254 3.05 -6.06 10.41
CA ILE A 254 4.17 -6.64 9.67
C ILE A 254 4.17 -6.19 8.22
N ILE A 255 3.11 -6.50 7.46
CA ILE A 255 3.10 -6.30 6.01
C ILE A 255 3.09 -4.82 5.64
N GLY A 256 2.21 -4.02 6.27
CA GLY A 256 2.12 -2.57 6.07
C GLY A 256 3.47 -1.88 6.33
N PRO A 257 4.04 -1.99 7.55
CA PRO A 257 5.34 -1.39 7.86
C PRO A 257 6.46 -1.78 6.91
N ILE A 258 6.59 -3.07 6.54
CA ILE A 258 7.60 -3.50 5.55
C ILE A 258 7.40 -2.77 4.23
N MET A 259 6.15 -2.72 3.77
CA MET A 259 5.84 -2.19 2.45
C MET A 259 6.04 -0.67 2.41
N GLU A 260 5.52 0.02 3.42
CA GLU A 260 5.69 1.45 3.62
C GLU A 260 7.16 1.84 3.72
N GLU A 261 8.00 1.14 4.48
CA GLU A 261 9.44 1.46 4.56
C GLU A 261 10.17 1.27 3.22
N PHE A 262 9.83 0.24 2.44
CA PHE A 262 10.41 0.06 1.11
C PHE A 262 10.09 1.23 0.19
N ILE A 263 8.91 1.80 0.30
CA ILE A 263 8.45 2.92 -0.52
C ILE A 263 9.05 4.22 0.00
N PHE A 264 8.81 4.54 1.28
CA PHE A 264 9.14 5.83 1.85
C PHE A 264 10.64 5.97 2.09
N ARG A 265 11.33 4.97 2.67
CA ARG A 265 12.77 5.04 2.96
C ARG A 265 13.58 4.49 1.81
N GLY A 266 13.11 3.42 1.18
CA GLY A 266 13.81 2.78 0.07
C GLY A 266 13.77 3.56 -1.24
N ILE A 267 12.72 4.36 -1.51
CA ILE A 267 12.54 5.05 -2.80
C ILE A 267 12.35 6.56 -2.64
N ILE A 268 11.31 6.99 -1.92
CA ILE A 268 10.88 8.41 -1.87
C ILE A 268 11.94 9.28 -1.20
N LEU A 269 12.36 8.93 0.03
CA LEU A 269 13.36 9.67 0.79
C LEU A 269 14.65 9.81 0.01
N ARG A 270 15.19 8.71 -0.54
CA ARG A 270 16.44 8.75 -1.31
C ARG A 270 16.35 9.70 -2.50
N ARG A 271 15.23 9.67 -3.23
CA ARG A 271 15.00 10.57 -4.38
C ARG A 271 14.87 12.04 -3.96
N LEU A 272 14.19 12.30 -2.85
CA LEU A 272 14.03 13.66 -2.34
C LEU A 272 15.35 14.22 -1.80
N VAL A 273 16.15 13.41 -1.11
CA VAL A 273 17.51 13.80 -0.68
C VAL A 273 18.41 14.11 -1.87
N ALA A 274 18.39 13.28 -2.92
CA ALA A 274 19.16 13.52 -4.14
C ALA A 274 18.77 14.82 -4.86
N LYS A 275 17.51 15.28 -4.71
CA LYS A 275 16.99 16.46 -5.41
C LYS A 275 17.06 17.74 -4.57
N TRP A 276 16.76 17.65 -3.28
CA TRP A 276 16.50 18.79 -2.39
C TRP A 276 17.42 18.83 -1.16
N GLY A 277 18.34 17.87 -1.03
CA GLY A 277 19.26 17.76 0.10
C GLY A 277 18.65 16.99 1.28
N LEU A 278 19.51 16.65 2.24
CA LEU A 278 19.21 15.74 3.34
C LEU A 278 18.03 16.19 4.20
N THR A 279 18.11 17.40 4.78
CA THR A 279 17.09 17.94 5.67
C THR A 279 15.72 18.01 4.98
N MET A 280 15.66 18.58 3.78
CA MET A 280 14.40 18.67 3.01
C MET A 280 13.89 17.29 2.61
N GLY A 281 14.78 16.36 2.25
CA GLY A 281 14.41 14.99 1.94
C GLY A 281 13.73 14.28 3.11
N ILE A 282 14.29 14.41 4.32
CA ILE A 282 13.68 13.89 5.56
C ILE A 282 12.30 14.51 5.75
N ILE A 283 12.22 15.84 5.88
CA ILE A 283 10.97 16.53 6.22
C ILE A 283 9.87 16.27 5.20
N VAL A 284 10.15 16.39 3.90
CA VAL A 284 9.13 16.16 2.86
C VAL A 284 8.72 14.69 2.81
N SER A 285 9.65 13.74 2.91
CA SER A 285 9.28 12.32 2.88
C SER A 285 8.37 11.95 4.06
N SER A 286 8.67 12.48 5.25
CA SER A 286 7.89 12.28 6.47
C SER A 286 6.52 12.97 6.37
N PHE A 287 6.46 14.14 5.74
CA PHE A 287 5.20 14.84 5.49
C PHE A 287 4.30 14.07 4.54
N LEU A 288 4.85 13.54 3.44
CA LEU A 288 4.11 12.65 2.54
C LEU A 288 3.65 11.37 3.24
N PHE A 289 4.44 10.86 4.18
CA PHE A 289 4.08 9.70 5.00
C PHE A 289 2.89 10.00 5.92
N GLY A 290 2.90 11.16 6.60
CA GLY A 290 1.74 11.63 7.37
C GLY A 290 0.50 11.81 6.50
N ILE A 291 0.62 12.52 5.37
CA ILE A 291 -0.50 12.71 4.42
C ILE A 291 -1.05 11.39 3.92
N ALA A 292 -0.26 10.33 3.76
CA ALA A 292 -0.78 9.05 3.28
C ALA A 292 -1.83 8.42 4.21
N HIS A 293 -1.94 8.87 5.46
CA HIS A 293 -2.88 8.35 6.45
C HIS A 293 -4.18 9.16 6.54
N LEU A 294 -4.18 10.46 6.18
CA LEU A 294 -5.35 11.39 6.17
C LEU A 294 -6.37 11.17 7.31
N ASP A 295 -5.89 10.90 8.52
CA ASP A 295 -6.71 10.60 9.70
C ASP A 295 -6.28 11.46 10.89
N GLU A 296 -6.89 11.24 12.06
CA GLU A 296 -6.61 11.96 13.30
C GLU A 296 -5.15 11.81 13.77
N ARG A 297 -4.41 10.86 13.19
CA ARG A 297 -3.05 10.47 13.54
C ARG A 297 -2.02 11.11 12.62
N MET A 298 -2.43 11.82 11.56
CA MET A 298 -1.55 12.40 10.54
C MET A 298 -0.29 13.10 11.13
N PHE A 299 -0.46 13.90 12.18
CA PHE A 299 0.65 14.62 12.83
C PHE A 299 1.58 13.69 13.62
N GLY A 300 1.02 12.69 14.31
CA GLY A 300 1.80 11.65 14.98
C GLY A 300 2.59 10.81 13.98
N THR A 301 1.94 10.39 12.89
CA THR A 301 2.54 9.64 11.79
C THR A 301 3.62 10.44 11.07
N PHE A 302 3.45 11.75 10.90
CA PHE A 302 4.52 12.64 10.43
C PHE A 302 5.75 12.57 11.34
N MET A 303 5.57 12.67 12.66
CA MET A 303 6.66 12.66 13.64
C MET A 303 7.40 11.31 13.68
N VAL A 304 6.66 10.20 13.72
CA VAL A 304 7.22 8.85 13.53
C VAL A 304 7.96 8.78 12.19
N GLY A 305 7.38 9.40 11.17
CA GLY A 305 7.96 9.55 9.85
C GLY A 305 9.36 10.17 9.86
N VAL A 306 9.58 11.23 10.66
CA VAL A 306 10.87 11.90 10.82
C VAL A 306 11.86 10.98 11.53
N ILE A 307 11.44 10.36 12.63
CA ILE A 307 12.27 9.45 13.43
C ILE A 307 12.78 8.28 12.60
N LEU A 308 11.90 7.61 11.85
CA LEU A 308 12.25 6.48 10.99
C LEU A 308 13.19 6.89 9.86
N ALA A 309 13.05 8.10 9.31
CA ALA A 309 13.97 8.64 8.30
C ALA A 309 15.37 8.93 8.90
N VAL A 310 15.44 9.47 10.11
CA VAL A 310 16.71 9.67 10.84
C VAL A 310 17.38 8.33 11.15
N LEU A 311 16.63 7.35 11.66
CA LEU A 311 17.13 5.99 11.89
C LEU A 311 17.65 5.36 10.60
N TYR A 312 16.96 5.52 9.49
CA TYR A 312 17.38 5.01 8.20
C TYR A 312 18.72 5.59 7.76
N VAL A 313 18.87 6.92 7.84
CA VAL A 313 20.12 7.61 7.43
C VAL A 313 21.28 7.23 8.34
N LYS A 314 21.04 7.16 9.66
CA LYS A 314 22.05 6.79 10.66
C LYS A 314 22.52 5.35 10.51
N THR A 315 21.59 4.41 10.32
CA THR A 315 21.90 2.97 10.30
C THR A 315 22.24 2.43 8.91
N LYS A 316 21.97 3.19 7.84
CA LYS A 316 22.21 2.82 6.44
C LYS A 316 21.55 1.50 6.02
N THR A 317 20.50 1.10 6.74
CA THR A 317 19.71 -0.11 6.45
C THR A 317 18.24 0.18 6.63
N ILE A 318 17.40 -0.40 5.77
CA ILE A 318 15.94 -0.30 5.87
C ILE A 318 15.42 -1.21 7.00
N LEU A 319 16.20 -2.20 7.45
CA LEU A 319 15.79 -3.13 8.51
C LEU A 319 15.48 -2.42 9.83
N ILE A 320 16.29 -1.43 10.24
CA ILE A 320 16.07 -0.75 11.52
C ILE A 320 14.78 0.08 11.51
N PRO A 321 14.51 0.92 10.49
CA PRO A 321 13.20 1.54 10.32
C PRO A 321 12.04 0.53 10.29
N ILE A 322 12.19 -0.59 9.58
CA ILE A 322 11.14 -1.64 9.55
C ILE A 322 10.85 -2.14 10.96
N LEU A 323 11.87 -2.56 11.71
CA LEU A 323 11.69 -3.09 13.05
C LEU A 323 11.10 -2.05 14.01
N ALA A 324 11.55 -0.80 13.91
CA ALA A 324 11.03 0.32 14.69
C ALA A 324 9.55 0.59 14.38
N HIS A 325 9.18 0.57 13.11
CA HIS A 325 7.82 0.79 12.65
C HIS A 325 6.89 -0.39 13.04
N MET A 326 7.35 -1.63 12.85
CA MET A 326 6.65 -2.82 13.32
C MET A 326 6.42 -2.77 14.83
N LEU A 327 7.40 -2.34 15.62
CA LEU A 327 7.26 -2.18 17.07
C LEU A 327 6.21 -1.11 17.41
N ASN A 328 6.25 0.05 16.74
CA ASN A 328 5.27 1.11 16.92
C ASN A 328 3.84 0.61 16.64
N ASN A 329 3.65 -0.08 15.51
CA ASN A 329 2.33 -0.60 15.14
C ASN A 329 1.91 -1.77 16.02
N PHE A 330 2.85 -2.58 16.52
CA PHE A 330 2.55 -3.63 17.49
C PHE A 330 2.01 -3.04 18.78
N VAL A 331 2.62 -1.98 19.32
CA VAL A 331 2.11 -1.28 20.51
C VAL A 331 0.71 -0.73 20.25
N ALA A 332 0.49 -0.06 19.11
CA ALA A 332 -0.84 0.44 18.73
C ALA A 332 -1.88 -0.68 18.61
N TYR A 333 -1.50 -1.82 18.02
CA TYR A 333 -2.37 -2.98 17.88
C TYR A 333 -2.69 -3.62 19.24
N VAL A 334 -1.73 -3.70 20.16
CA VAL A 334 -1.98 -4.18 21.53
C VAL A 334 -2.96 -3.26 22.26
N LEU A 335 -2.80 -1.94 22.15
CA LEU A 335 -3.75 -0.97 22.72
C LEU A 335 -5.15 -1.15 22.12
N LEU A 336 -5.24 -1.38 20.81
CA LEU A 336 -6.51 -1.70 20.15
C LEU A 336 -7.13 -3.00 20.69
N CYS A 337 -6.35 -4.06 20.89
CA CYS A 337 -6.84 -5.30 21.51
C CYS A 337 -7.30 -5.06 22.96
N MET A 338 -6.57 -4.27 23.74
CA MET A 338 -6.94 -3.93 25.12
C MET A 338 -8.27 -3.15 25.18
N SER A 339 -8.54 -2.30 24.18
CA SER A 339 -9.80 -1.55 24.09
C SER A 339 -11.06 -2.43 24.04
N LEU A 340 -10.94 -3.71 23.69
CA LEU A 340 -12.06 -4.67 23.72
C LEU A 340 -12.57 -4.97 25.12
N PHE A 341 -11.74 -4.77 26.15
CA PHE A 341 -12.07 -5.08 27.54
C PHE A 341 -12.59 -3.86 28.33
N PHE A 342 -12.54 -2.66 27.74
CA PHE A 342 -13.03 -1.44 28.37
C PHE A 342 -14.48 -1.14 27.92
N GLN A 343 -15.30 -0.64 28.85
CA GLN A 343 -16.63 -0.16 28.53
C GLN A 343 -16.55 1.03 27.59
N GLN A 344 -17.46 1.08 26.61
CA GLN A 344 -17.54 2.25 25.75
C GLN A 344 -18.10 3.42 26.54
N PRO A 345 -17.63 4.62 26.22
CA PRO A 345 -18.25 5.80 26.78
C PRO A 345 -19.70 5.96 26.34
N ASP A 346 -20.51 6.54 27.23
CA ASP A 346 -21.86 6.94 26.90
C ASP A 346 -21.82 8.06 25.85
N ILE A 347 -22.34 7.73 24.67
CA ILE A 347 -22.30 8.58 23.46
C ILE A 347 -22.95 9.96 23.68
N VAL A 348 -23.84 10.08 24.66
CA VAL A 348 -24.52 11.34 25.02
C VAL A 348 -23.53 12.41 25.54
N ASN A 349 -22.32 12.02 25.97
CA ASN A 349 -21.32 12.93 26.56
C ASN A 349 -19.94 12.91 25.85
N ILE A 350 -19.91 12.74 24.52
CA ILE A 350 -18.66 12.75 23.75
C ILE A 350 -17.86 14.06 23.98
N ASN A 351 -18.53 15.22 23.97
CA ASN A 351 -17.84 16.50 24.13
C ASN A 351 -17.22 16.69 25.52
N GLY A 352 -17.91 16.26 26.59
CA GLY A 352 -17.37 16.32 27.94
C GLY A 352 -16.21 15.34 28.15
N GLN A 353 -16.28 14.17 27.52
CA GLN A 353 -15.18 13.21 27.55
C GLN A 353 -13.96 13.70 26.76
N LEU A 354 -14.13 14.20 25.53
CA LEU A 354 -13.02 14.74 24.75
C LEU A 354 -12.31 15.87 25.50
N LEU A 355 -13.07 16.74 26.18
CA LEU A 355 -12.51 17.77 27.03
C LEU A 355 -11.67 17.20 28.19
N ALA A 356 -12.10 16.09 28.79
CA ALA A 356 -11.32 15.40 29.80
C ALA A 356 -10.05 14.75 29.21
N GLU A 357 -10.15 14.18 28.00
CA GLU A 357 -9.03 13.59 27.28
C GLU A 357 -7.97 14.60 26.83
N LEU A 358 -8.33 15.88 26.65
CA LEU A 358 -7.35 16.94 26.37
C LEU A 358 -6.29 17.08 27.46
N TRP A 359 -6.64 16.83 28.73
CA TRP A 359 -5.64 16.84 29.81
C TRP A 359 -4.64 15.71 29.67
N THR A 360 -5.11 14.50 29.36
CA THR A 360 -4.26 13.36 29.04
C THR A 360 -3.37 13.66 27.83
N GLY A 361 -3.96 14.25 26.78
CA GLY A 361 -3.23 14.65 25.58
C GLY A 361 -2.15 15.68 25.86
N ALA A 362 -2.46 16.69 26.68
CA ALA A 362 -1.51 17.72 27.09
C ALA A 362 -0.33 17.12 27.87
N ILE A 363 -0.60 16.23 28.83
CA ILE A 363 0.45 15.53 29.59
C ILE A 363 1.35 14.73 28.65
N PHE A 364 0.76 13.98 27.71
CA PHE A 364 1.54 13.22 26.74
C PHE A 364 2.41 14.10 25.87
N LEU A 365 1.91 15.24 25.39
CA LEU A 365 2.70 16.20 24.61
C LEU A 365 3.83 16.84 25.44
N ILE A 366 3.55 17.24 26.68
CA ILE A 366 4.54 17.85 27.60
C ILE A 366 5.70 16.87 27.87
N VAL A 367 5.41 15.58 28.03
CA VAL A 367 6.44 14.56 28.29
C VAL A 367 7.17 14.15 27.00
N SER A 368 6.45 13.97 25.90
CA SER A 368 7.03 13.45 24.65
C SER A 368 7.87 14.46 23.87
N LEU A 369 7.43 15.72 23.79
CA LEU A 369 8.09 16.73 22.97
C LEU A 369 9.56 16.96 23.38
N PRO A 370 9.90 17.16 24.67
CA PRO A 370 11.29 17.31 25.10
C PRO A 370 12.15 16.08 24.74
N GLY A 371 11.61 14.87 24.92
CA GLY A 371 12.31 13.63 24.59
C GLY A 371 12.60 13.50 23.09
N ILE A 372 11.62 13.81 22.25
CA ILE A 372 11.78 13.82 20.79
C ILE A 372 12.76 14.91 20.34
N CYS A 373 12.61 16.13 20.85
CA CYS A 373 13.49 17.25 20.52
C CYS A 373 14.94 16.95 20.93
N TYR A 374 15.15 16.41 22.13
CA TYR A 374 16.47 15.98 22.59
C TYR A 374 17.06 14.89 21.69
N TYR A 375 16.27 13.87 21.34
CA TYR A 375 16.72 12.81 20.45
C TYR A 375 17.11 13.37 19.08
N LEU A 376 16.24 14.15 18.44
CA LEU A 376 16.47 14.72 17.12
C LEU A 376 17.65 15.69 17.13
N TRP A 377 17.79 16.53 18.14
CA TRP A 377 18.93 17.45 18.28
C TRP A 377 20.28 16.70 18.25
N ASN A 378 20.36 15.59 18.99
CA ASN A 378 21.60 14.82 19.11
C ASN A 378 21.84 13.84 17.95
N ASN A 379 20.80 13.45 17.22
CA ASN A 379 20.87 12.42 16.18
C ASN A 379 20.58 12.94 14.77
N TRP A 380 20.36 14.26 14.59
CA TRP A 380 20.09 14.81 13.27
C TRP A 380 21.26 14.53 12.32
N PRO A 381 21.03 13.85 11.19
CA PRO A 381 22.13 13.48 10.30
C PRO A 381 22.63 14.72 9.55
N LYS A 382 23.96 14.87 9.48
CA LYS A 382 24.62 16.00 8.81
C LYS A 382 24.92 15.74 7.33
N GLU A 383 25.15 14.48 6.99
CA GLU A 383 25.51 14.03 5.65
C GLU A 383 24.96 12.63 5.37
N VAL A 384 24.94 12.26 4.09
CA VAL A 384 24.60 10.90 3.63
C VAL A 384 25.84 10.24 3.05
N GLY A 385 26.08 8.97 3.38
CA GLY A 385 27.17 8.20 2.78
C GLY A 385 26.83 7.70 1.37
N ASP A 386 27.85 7.34 0.58
CA ASP A 386 27.72 6.86 -0.81
C ASP A 386 26.72 5.69 -0.98
N GLU A 387 26.63 4.81 0.01
CA GLU A 387 25.72 3.66 0.05
C GLU A 387 24.23 4.05 -0.02
N PHE A 388 23.89 5.28 0.37
CA PHE A 388 22.54 5.81 0.35
C PHE A 388 21.98 5.92 -1.08
N MET A 389 22.84 6.18 -2.06
CA MET A 389 22.40 6.45 -3.44
C MET A 389 22.11 5.19 -4.26
N LEU A 390 22.54 3.98 -3.84
CA LEU A 390 22.44 2.75 -4.64
C LEU A 390 23.02 2.93 -6.05
N THR A 391 24.25 3.43 -6.15
CA THR A 391 24.98 3.51 -7.42
C THR A 391 25.22 2.11 -7.97
N THR A 392 25.16 1.92 -9.29
CA THR A 392 25.45 0.60 -9.89
C THR A 392 26.92 0.19 -9.75
N ASP A 393 27.82 1.13 -9.45
CA ASP A 393 29.26 0.89 -9.43
C ASP A 393 29.84 0.91 -8.01
N ARG A 394 30.21 -0.28 -7.53
CA ARG A 394 31.53 -0.67 -7.01
C ARG A 394 31.59 -2.19 -6.88
#